data_AF-F6GU62-F1
#
_entry.id   AF-F6GU62-F1
#
_cell.length_a   1.000
_cell.length_b   1.000
_cell.length_c   1.000
_cell.angle_alpha   90.00
_cell.angle_beta   90.00
_cell.angle_gamma   90.00
#
_symmetry.space_group_name_H-M   'P 1'
#
loop_
_entity.id
_entity.type
_entity.pdbx_description
1 polymer ?
#
loop_
_entity_poly.entity_id
_entity_poly.type
_entity_poly.pdbx_seq_one_letter_code
_entity_poly.pdbx_strand_id
1 'polypeptide(L)'
;MQPVPNQQRKLTPAKYEAWKMWQEDGLSIEKVANFPSRSAPIKDQTVLEYLLGAAQEGFAIDWTRLCDEVGLTREMFSDIEAAITKVGSRDKLKPVKIESPEYISYAHIKVCLTLQDCGMSKEVIPPGNHNTLTADELPSKASEASMDTMHKCLIRGPCEVETSVDNIIASCCLENEVTTSIPFTVDLDMHPPGVHDEIFSLRKRQKIDEPEEESLIMQEATESSILDLLRNYDDGVPLSDVLKHFNGSREEYVVDLLSNLEGEFMIFKKNNMYRLM
;
A
#
# COMPACT_ATOMS: atom_id res chain seq x y z
N MET A 1 -20.53 -9.65 -23.00
CA MET A 1 -20.27 -9.83 -21.56
C MET A 1 -18.84 -10.31 -21.42
N GLN A 2 -17.91 -9.42 -21.05
CA GLN A 2 -16.53 -9.81 -20.76
C GLN A 2 -16.43 -10.27 -19.29
N PRO A 3 -15.64 -11.31 -18.98
CA PRO A 3 -15.46 -11.77 -17.61
C PRO A 3 -14.55 -10.78 -16.87
N VAL A 4 -15.01 -10.34 -15.69
CA VAL A 4 -14.21 -9.53 -14.75
C VAL A 4 -12.98 -10.34 -14.31
N PRO A 5 -11.76 -9.76 -14.26
CA PRO A 5 -10.56 -10.51 -13.94
C PRO A 5 -10.64 -11.10 -12.52
N ASN A 6 -10.03 -12.26 -12.36
CA ASN A 6 -10.05 -13.15 -11.20
C ASN A 6 -9.29 -12.57 -9.98
N GLN A 7 -9.65 -11.37 -9.52
CA GLN A 7 -9.04 -10.69 -8.36
C GLN A 7 -9.33 -11.43 -7.05
N GLN A 8 -10.39 -12.25 -7.01
CA GLN A 8 -10.79 -13.04 -5.84
C GLN A 8 -9.71 -13.98 -5.29
N ARG A 9 -8.68 -14.33 -6.09
CA ARG A 9 -7.65 -15.29 -5.67
C ARG A 9 -6.61 -14.74 -4.68
N LYS A 10 -6.52 -13.43 -4.46
CA LYS A 10 -5.51 -12.82 -3.56
C LYS A 10 -6.02 -12.57 -2.14
N LEU A 11 -7.31 -12.26 -1.98
CA LEU A 11 -7.89 -11.99 -0.67
C LEU A 11 -8.48 -13.25 -0.05
N THR A 12 -8.42 -13.33 1.29
CA THR A 12 -9.24 -14.32 2.01
C THR A 12 -10.73 -14.02 1.77
N PRO A 13 -11.62 -15.04 1.81
CA PRO A 13 -13.05 -14.83 1.60
C PRO A 13 -13.62 -13.72 2.48
N ALA A 14 -13.21 -13.66 3.75
CA ALA A 14 -13.66 -12.62 4.68
C ALA A 14 -13.22 -11.20 4.27
N LYS A 15 -11.98 -11.03 3.78
CA LYS A 15 -11.48 -9.74 3.30
C LYS A 15 -12.21 -9.31 2.04
N TYR A 16 -12.37 -10.22 1.09
CA TYR A 16 -13.09 -9.96 -0.16
C TYR A 16 -14.55 -9.57 0.11
N GLU A 17 -15.24 -10.30 0.97
CA GLU A 17 -16.62 -9.99 1.34
C GLU A 17 -16.75 -8.62 2.03
N ALA A 18 -15.85 -8.30 2.97
CA ALA A 18 -15.88 -7.01 3.63
C ALA A 18 -15.61 -5.86 2.65
N TRP A 19 -14.62 -6.03 1.76
CA TRP A 19 -14.36 -5.08 0.68
C TRP A 19 -15.57 -4.91 -0.22
N LYS A 20 -16.20 -6.00 -0.66
CA LYS A 20 -17.38 -5.97 -1.52
C LYS A 20 -18.55 -5.24 -0.84
N MET A 21 -18.88 -5.60 0.39
CA MET A 21 -19.97 -4.98 1.15
C MET A 21 -19.74 -3.47 1.35
N TRP A 22 -18.49 -3.07 1.57
CA TRP A 22 -18.16 -1.67 1.76
C TRP A 22 -18.13 -0.92 0.42
N GLN A 23 -17.33 -1.38 -0.55
CA GLN A 23 -17.04 -0.71 -1.81
C GLN A 23 -18.18 -0.82 -2.84
N GLU A 24 -18.75 -2.01 -3.04
CA GLU A 24 -19.78 -2.26 -4.05
C GLU A 24 -21.19 -2.04 -3.48
N ASP A 25 -21.47 -2.56 -2.28
CA ASP A 25 -22.81 -2.45 -1.67
C ASP A 25 -23.01 -1.13 -0.89
N GLY A 26 -21.96 -0.32 -0.72
CA GLY A 26 -22.05 1.00 -0.10
C GLY A 26 -22.31 1.01 1.40
N LEU A 27 -22.07 -0.10 2.11
CA LEU A 27 -22.28 -0.20 3.55
C LEU A 27 -21.14 0.44 4.34
N SER A 28 -21.45 1.14 5.44
CA SER A 28 -20.43 1.70 6.34
C SER A 28 -19.63 0.59 7.06
N ILE A 29 -18.43 0.92 7.54
CA ILE A 29 -17.58 0.01 8.33
C ILE A 29 -18.37 -0.65 9.46
N GLU A 30 -19.13 0.12 10.23
CA GLU A 30 -19.98 -0.37 11.33
C GLU A 30 -21.04 -1.38 10.85
N LYS A 31 -21.68 -1.12 9.70
CA LYS A 31 -22.70 -2.02 9.13
C LYS A 31 -22.08 -3.31 8.61
N VAL A 32 -20.88 -3.25 8.03
CA VAL A 32 -20.13 -4.42 7.59
C VAL A 32 -19.68 -5.27 8.79
N ALA A 33 -19.30 -4.61 9.89
CA ALA A 33 -18.89 -5.25 11.13
C ALA A 33 -20.05 -6.02 11.79
N ASN A 34 -21.26 -5.46 11.74
CA ASN A 34 -22.48 -6.01 12.34
C ASN A 34 -23.41 -6.71 11.33
N PHE A 35 -22.87 -7.17 10.19
CA PHE A 35 -23.69 -7.70 9.11
C PHE A 35 -24.50 -8.95 9.54
N PRO A 36 -25.84 -8.99 9.38
CA PRO A 36 -26.69 -10.04 9.97
C PRO A 36 -26.41 -11.47 9.50
N SER A 37 -25.80 -11.65 8.33
CA SER A 37 -25.46 -12.98 7.81
C SER A 37 -24.18 -13.56 8.41
N ARG A 38 -23.42 -12.80 9.23
CA ARG A 38 -22.27 -13.33 9.96
C ARG A 38 -22.74 -14.06 11.22
N SER A 39 -22.06 -15.16 11.57
CA SER A 39 -22.35 -15.91 12.81
C SER A 39 -22.16 -15.08 14.08
N ALA A 40 -21.31 -14.06 14.04
CA ALA A 40 -21.11 -13.08 15.11
C ALA A 40 -20.60 -11.75 14.53
N PRO A 41 -20.88 -10.61 15.20
CA PRO A 41 -20.28 -9.33 14.87
C PRO A 41 -18.75 -9.35 14.97
N ILE A 42 -18.09 -8.61 14.09
CA ILE A 42 -16.65 -8.35 14.18
C ILE A 42 -16.42 -6.90 14.62
N LYS A 43 -15.17 -6.53 14.90
CA LYS A 43 -14.82 -5.15 15.27
C LYS A 43 -14.67 -4.28 14.02
N ASP A 44 -15.02 -3.01 14.13
CA ASP A 44 -14.79 -2.00 13.09
C ASP A 44 -13.32 -1.95 12.66
N GLN A 45 -12.40 -2.07 13.63
CA GLN A 45 -10.96 -2.16 13.37
C GLN A 45 -10.59 -3.33 12.46
N THR A 46 -11.27 -4.47 12.59
CA THR A 46 -11.04 -5.65 11.75
C THR A 46 -11.54 -5.41 10.32
N VAL A 47 -12.70 -4.77 10.17
CA VAL A 47 -13.19 -4.36 8.85
C VAL A 47 -12.21 -3.39 8.20
N LEU A 48 -11.75 -2.37 8.93
CA LEU A 48 -10.75 -1.43 8.44
C LEU A 48 -9.47 -2.15 7.97
N GLU A 49 -8.96 -3.10 8.76
CA GLU A 49 -7.78 -3.90 8.37
C GLU A 49 -8.03 -4.76 7.13
N TYR A 50 -9.26 -5.25 6.92
CA TYR A 50 -9.62 -5.95 5.70
C TYR A 50 -9.62 -5.03 4.47
N LEU A 51 -10.14 -3.80 4.60
CA LEU A 51 -10.13 -2.80 3.53
C LEU A 51 -8.70 -2.37 3.16
N LEU A 52 -7.85 -2.10 4.15
CA LEU A 52 -6.45 -1.76 3.90
C LEU A 52 -5.71 -2.92 3.23
N GLY A 53 -5.95 -4.15 3.68
CA GLY A 53 -5.41 -5.33 3.03
C GLY A 53 -5.90 -5.51 1.58
N ALA A 54 -7.16 -5.17 1.29
CA ALA A 54 -7.67 -5.17 -0.08
C ALA A 54 -6.95 -4.15 -0.96
N ALA A 55 -6.72 -2.94 -0.45
CA ALA A 55 -5.97 -1.90 -1.14
C ALA A 55 -4.55 -2.35 -1.52
N GLN A 56 -3.84 -2.96 -0.57
CA GLN A 56 -2.47 -3.47 -0.77
C GLN A 56 -2.41 -4.60 -1.81
N GLU A 57 -3.47 -5.41 -1.93
CA GLU A 57 -3.59 -6.45 -2.95
C GLU A 57 -4.02 -5.90 -4.33
N GLY A 58 -4.23 -4.59 -4.44
CA GLY A 58 -4.56 -3.88 -5.67
C GLY A 58 -6.06 -3.76 -5.96
N PHE A 59 -6.92 -3.95 -4.96
CA PHE A 59 -8.35 -3.67 -5.11
C PHE A 59 -8.61 -2.17 -5.06
N ALA A 60 -9.53 -1.70 -5.90
CA ALA A 60 -9.95 -0.32 -5.89
C ALA A 60 -10.63 0.02 -4.55
N ILE A 61 -10.21 1.14 -3.96
CA ILE A 61 -10.78 1.68 -2.72
C ILE A 61 -11.15 3.13 -2.97
N ASP A 62 -12.36 3.51 -2.56
CA ASP A 62 -12.75 4.91 -2.44
C ASP A 62 -12.05 5.53 -1.23
N TRP A 63 -10.83 6.04 -1.44
CA TRP A 63 -10.02 6.62 -0.36
C TRP A 63 -10.68 7.82 0.30
N THR A 64 -11.47 8.61 -0.44
CA THR A 64 -12.19 9.78 0.13
C THR A 64 -13.15 9.30 1.20
N ARG A 65 -13.99 8.33 0.82
CA ARG A 65 -14.97 7.74 1.72
C ARG A 65 -14.32 7.02 2.90
N LEU A 66 -13.22 6.31 2.68
CA LEU A 66 -12.51 5.63 3.76
C LEU A 66 -11.93 6.64 4.76
N CYS A 67 -11.32 7.73 4.27
CA CYS A 67 -10.80 8.78 5.13
C CYS A 67 -11.90 9.46 5.93
N ASP A 68 -13.06 9.75 5.30
CA ASP A 68 -14.24 10.29 5.97
C ASP A 68 -14.75 9.36 7.09
N GLU A 69 -14.94 8.06 6.81
CA GLU A 69 -15.47 7.12 7.80
C GLU A 69 -14.52 6.89 8.99
N VAL A 70 -13.21 6.95 8.75
CA VAL A 70 -12.21 6.83 9.82
C VAL A 70 -12.01 8.16 10.56
N GLY A 71 -12.45 9.29 9.99
CA GLY A 71 -12.22 10.63 10.54
C GLY A 71 -10.80 11.15 10.30
N LEU A 72 -10.12 10.64 9.26
CA LEU A 72 -8.79 11.12 8.88
C LEU A 72 -8.90 12.47 8.14
N THR A 73 -8.35 13.53 8.73
CA THR A 73 -8.32 14.87 8.12
C THR A 73 -6.96 15.18 7.48
N ARG A 74 -6.91 16.20 6.60
CA ARG A 74 -5.63 16.67 6.02
C ARG A 74 -4.62 17.14 7.06
N GLU A 75 -5.09 17.66 8.18
CA GLU A 75 -4.22 18.10 9.28
C GLU A 75 -3.57 16.91 9.96
N MET A 76 -4.37 15.89 10.29
CA MET A 76 -3.86 14.61 10.81
C MET A 76 -2.86 13.98 9.87
N PHE A 77 -3.13 14.03 8.56
CA PHE A 77 -2.20 13.51 7.56
C PHE A 77 -0.87 14.28 7.58
N SER A 78 -0.91 15.61 7.64
CA SER A 78 0.29 16.46 7.71
C SER A 78 1.08 16.21 9.00
N ASP A 79 0.40 16.03 10.12
CA ASP A 79 1.01 15.72 11.41
C ASP A 79 1.67 14.33 11.41
N ILE A 80 1.02 13.33 10.79
CA ILE A 80 1.59 11.99 10.60
C ILE A 80 2.83 12.06 9.70
N GLU A 81 2.78 12.81 8.59
CA GLU A 81 3.94 13.00 7.71
C GLU A 81 5.11 13.65 8.45
N ALA A 82 4.86 14.71 9.23
CA ALA A 82 5.88 15.36 10.05
C ALA A 82 6.49 14.39 11.08
N ALA A 83 5.66 13.57 11.74
CA ALA A 83 6.12 12.55 12.68
C ALA A 83 6.99 11.49 11.99
N ILE A 84 6.60 11.01 10.80
CA ILE A 84 7.38 10.07 10.00
C ILE A 84 8.74 10.67 9.62
N THR A 85 8.77 11.92 9.14
CA THR A 85 10.02 12.62 8.80
C THR A 85 10.94 12.75 10.01
N LYS A 86 10.39 13.04 11.19
CA LYS A 86 11.15 13.16 12.43
C LYS A 86 11.71 11.82 12.93
N VAL A 87 10.92 10.74 12.83
CA VAL A 87 11.35 9.38 13.18
C VAL A 87 12.35 8.83 12.17
N GLY A 88 12.28 9.26 10.92
CA GLY A 88 13.12 8.77 9.81
C GLY A 88 12.77 7.36 9.34
N SER A 89 11.60 6.83 9.71
CA SER A 89 11.15 5.49 9.33
C SER A 89 9.63 5.41 9.29
N ARG A 90 9.12 4.78 8.23
CA ARG A 90 7.68 4.54 8.01
C ARG A 90 7.19 3.24 8.66
N ASP A 91 8.07 2.27 8.83
CA ASP A 91 7.73 0.93 9.32
C ASP A 91 7.56 0.87 10.85
N LYS A 92 8.11 1.86 11.55
CA LYS A 92 8.12 1.93 13.01
C LYS A 92 6.87 2.62 13.55
N LEU A 93 5.71 1.95 13.48
CA LEU A 93 4.42 2.51 13.95
C LEU A 93 4.46 3.03 15.39
N LYS A 94 5.13 2.33 16.31
CA LYS A 94 5.20 2.74 17.73
C LYS A 94 5.92 4.10 17.89
N PRO A 95 7.16 4.28 17.39
CA PRO A 95 7.80 5.59 17.33
C PRO A 95 6.97 6.68 16.66
N VAL A 96 6.35 6.38 15.51
CA VAL A 96 5.50 7.36 14.81
C VAL A 96 4.32 7.79 15.69
N LYS A 97 3.67 6.86 16.39
CA LYS A 97 2.55 7.17 17.30
C LYS A 97 2.98 8.01 18.51
N ILE A 98 4.21 7.84 19.02
CA ILE A 98 4.74 8.65 20.13
C ILE A 98 4.99 10.10 19.68
N GLU A 99 5.50 10.28 18.47
CA GLU A 99 5.78 11.61 17.90
C GLU A 99 4.53 12.29 17.32
N SER A 100 3.48 11.52 17.04
CA SER A 100 2.19 12.05 16.58
C SER A 100 1.37 12.60 17.76
N PRO A 101 0.58 13.67 17.54
CA PRO A 101 -0.40 14.14 18.51
C PRO A 101 -1.31 13.05 19.12
N GLU A 102 -1.80 13.30 20.34
CA GLU A 102 -2.60 12.33 21.10
C GLU A 102 -3.86 11.88 20.36
N TYR A 103 -4.53 12.81 19.68
CA TYR A 103 -5.77 12.59 18.94
C TYR A 103 -5.60 11.70 17.67
N ILE A 104 -4.36 11.44 17.25
CA ILE A 104 -4.06 10.57 16.10
C ILE A 104 -3.94 9.13 16.55
N SER A 105 -4.96 8.31 16.33
CA SER A 105 -4.91 6.87 16.61
C SER A 105 -3.96 6.08 15.69
N TYR A 106 -3.63 4.84 16.08
CA TYR A 106 -2.93 3.89 15.20
C TYR A 106 -3.70 3.60 13.91
N ALA A 107 -5.03 3.68 13.91
CA ALA A 107 -5.84 3.49 12.71
C ALA A 107 -5.56 4.60 11.69
N HIS A 108 -5.51 5.86 12.12
CA HIS A 108 -5.15 7.00 11.26
C HIS A 108 -3.76 6.82 10.63
N ILE A 109 -2.77 6.41 11.42
CA ILE A 109 -1.41 6.14 10.94
C ILE A 109 -1.42 5.04 9.88
N LYS A 110 -2.09 3.91 10.14
CA LYS A 110 -2.19 2.79 9.18
C LYS A 110 -2.86 3.20 7.87
N VAL A 111 -3.97 3.94 7.95
CA VAL A 111 -4.69 4.43 6.75
C VAL A 111 -3.78 5.36 5.95
N CYS A 112 -3.12 6.32 6.61
CA CYS A 112 -2.20 7.26 5.98
C CYS A 112 -1.05 6.54 5.24
N LEU A 113 -0.39 5.59 5.91
CA LEU A 113 0.69 4.81 5.29
C LEU A 113 0.20 4.02 4.08
N THR A 114 -0.93 3.30 4.22
CA THR A 114 -1.48 2.50 3.12
C THR A 114 -1.90 3.37 1.93
N LEU A 115 -2.50 4.53 2.19
CA LEU A 115 -2.90 5.49 1.17
C LEU A 115 -1.68 5.96 0.35
N GLN A 116 -0.58 6.30 1.04
CA GLN A 116 0.68 6.70 0.40
C GLN A 116 1.33 5.53 -0.36
N ASP A 117 1.30 4.31 0.19
CA ASP A 117 1.84 3.12 -0.45
C ASP A 117 1.08 2.77 -1.75
N CYS A 118 -0.23 3.05 -1.79
CA CYS A 118 -1.06 2.95 -2.98
C CYS A 118 -0.87 4.13 -3.97
N GLY A 119 0.04 5.07 -3.66
CA GLY A 119 0.37 6.21 -4.53
C GLY A 119 -0.65 7.35 -4.49
N MET A 120 -1.55 7.36 -3.50
CA MET A 120 -2.49 8.46 -3.30
C MET A 120 -1.85 9.56 -2.48
N SER A 121 -2.30 10.79 -2.72
CA SER A 121 -1.82 11.97 -2.01
C SER A 121 -2.95 12.61 -1.21
N LYS A 122 -2.60 13.58 -0.36
CA LYS A 122 -3.50 14.25 0.59
C LYS A 122 -4.72 14.94 -0.04
N GLU A 123 -4.75 15.10 -1.36
CA GLU A 123 -5.89 15.69 -2.08
C GLU A 123 -7.16 14.87 -1.92
N VAL A 124 -7.02 13.56 -1.71
CA VAL A 124 -8.14 12.63 -1.51
C VAL A 124 -8.70 12.71 -0.08
N ILE A 125 -8.00 13.40 0.81
CA ILE A 125 -8.40 13.53 2.21
C ILE A 125 -9.30 14.76 2.37
N PRO A 126 -10.39 14.66 3.15
CA PRO A 126 -11.25 15.78 3.45
C PRO A 126 -10.49 16.94 4.12
N PRO A 127 -10.75 18.21 3.73
CA PRO A 127 -10.22 19.35 4.48
C PRO A 127 -10.76 19.32 5.91
N GLY A 128 -9.90 19.57 6.89
CA GLY A 128 -10.31 19.63 8.30
C GLY A 128 -11.30 20.77 8.53
N ASN A 129 -12.36 20.51 9.31
CA ASN A 129 -13.25 21.55 9.81
C ASN A 129 -12.64 22.17 11.08
N HIS A 130 -11.55 22.92 10.93
CA HIS A 130 -11.20 23.87 11.98
C HIS A 130 -12.03 25.13 11.78
N ASN A 131 -13.15 25.19 12.51
CA ASN A 131 -13.70 26.47 12.93
C ASN A 131 -12.62 27.18 13.73
N THR A 132 -11.86 28.06 13.09
CA THR A 132 -11.07 29.09 13.74
C THR A 132 -12.05 30.04 14.42
N LEU A 133 -12.53 29.66 15.62
CA LEU A 133 -13.09 30.62 16.54
C LEU A 133 -11.91 31.36 17.19
N THR A 134 -11.33 32.30 16.46
CA THR A 134 -10.54 33.36 17.10
C THR A 134 -11.51 34.20 17.93
N ALA A 135 -11.49 33.95 19.23
CA ALA A 135 -12.04 34.85 20.22
C ALA A 135 -11.22 36.16 20.19
N ASP A 136 -11.72 37.14 19.45
CA ASP A 136 -11.76 38.57 19.76
C ASP A 136 -11.93 39.36 18.46
N GLU A 137 -13.17 39.71 18.11
CA GLU A 137 -13.51 41.10 17.82
C GLU A 137 -15.03 41.24 17.83
N LEU A 138 -15.54 41.89 18.88
CA LEU A 138 -16.88 42.45 18.91
C LEU A 138 -16.80 43.81 18.18
N PRO A 139 -17.69 44.10 17.23
CA PRO A 139 -18.50 45.28 17.44
C PRO A 139 -19.98 44.99 17.27
N SER A 140 -20.72 45.60 18.18
CA SER A 140 -22.17 45.66 18.28
C SER A 140 -22.83 46.16 16.99
N LYS A 141 -23.95 45.52 16.61
CA LYS A 141 -25.22 46.23 16.45
C LYS A 141 -26.39 45.26 16.30
N ALA A 142 -27.40 45.53 17.10
CA ALA A 142 -28.70 44.91 17.10
C ALA A 142 -29.41 45.04 15.74
N SER A 143 -30.14 44.00 15.35
CA SER A 143 -31.47 44.17 14.78
C SER A 143 -32.30 42.92 15.07
N GLU A 144 -33.38 43.12 15.80
CA GLU A 144 -34.37 42.11 16.19
C GLU A 144 -35.23 41.68 15.00
N ALA A 145 -35.59 40.39 14.96
CA ALA A 145 -36.91 39.83 14.60
C ALA A 145 -36.71 38.29 14.47
N SER A 146 -37.16 37.44 15.41
CA SER A 146 -38.52 37.09 15.84
C SER A 146 -39.01 35.78 15.18
N MET A 147 -39.66 34.96 16.03
CA MET A 147 -40.30 33.64 15.83
C MET A 147 -39.34 32.44 15.87
N ASP A 148 -39.04 31.85 17.03
CA ASP A 148 -39.92 31.16 18.00
C ASP A 148 -40.59 29.90 17.43
N THR A 149 -40.06 28.73 17.82
CA THR A 149 -40.86 27.56 18.21
C THR A 149 -40.02 26.73 19.18
N MET A 150 -40.22 27.00 20.47
CA MET A 150 -39.75 26.19 21.59
C MET A 150 -40.82 25.14 21.96
N HIS A 151 -40.42 23.88 22.15
CA HIS A 151 -41.02 22.89 23.08
C HIS A 151 -40.13 21.63 23.03
N LYS A 152 -39.06 21.48 23.84
CA LYS A 152 -38.97 21.17 25.29
C LYS A 152 -39.81 19.97 25.73
N CYS A 153 -39.16 18.86 26.12
CA CYS A 153 -39.08 18.48 27.53
C CYS A 153 -38.07 17.35 27.82
N LEU A 154 -37.21 17.62 28.80
CA LEU A 154 -36.38 16.68 29.57
C LEU A 154 -37.26 15.83 30.51
N ILE A 155 -36.72 14.71 31.03
CA ILE A 155 -36.64 14.38 32.48
C ILE A 155 -35.89 13.03 32.69
N ARG A 156 -34.91 13.05 33.62
CA ARG A 156 -34.35 12.02 34.56
C ARG A 156 -34.22 10.55 34.12
N GLY A 157 -33.17 9.80 34.46
CA GLY A 157 -32.26 9.85 35.62
C GLY A 157 -31.63 8.45 35.84
N PRO A 158 -30.74 8.26 36.82
CA PRO A 158 -29.50 7.46 36.71
C PRO A 158 -29.58 6.07 37.37
N CYS A 159 -28.60 5.19 37.10
CA CYS A 159 -28.16 4.15 38.04
C CYS A 159 -26.72 3.70 37.73
N GLU A 160 -25.82 3.99 38.69
CA GLU A 160 -24.54 3.31 38.91
C GLU A 160 -24.79 1.92 39.54
N VAL A 161 -23.88 0.96 39.36
CA VAL A 161 -23.48 -0.02 40.38
C VAL A 161 -22.11 -0.61 39.99
N GLU A 162 -21.15 -0.42 40.89
CA GLU A 162 -19.83 -1.07 40.92
C GLU A 162 -19.90 -2.45 41.60
N THR A 163 -18.93 -3.32 41.30
CA THR A 163 -18.26 -4.30 42.20
C THR A 163 -17.25 -5.06 41.32
N SER A 164 -15.92 -4.98 41.45
CA SER A 164 -14.94 -5.06 42.55
C SER A 164 -14.43 -6.47 42.86
N VAL A 165 -13.10 -6.54 43.05
CA VAL A 165 -12.22 -7.53 43.70
C VAL A 165 -11.47 -8.57 42.84
N ASP A 166 -10.23 -8.19 42.49
CA ASP A 166 -8.91 -8.75 42.83
C ASP A 166 -8.60 -10.28 42.81
N ASN A 167 -7.45 -10.59 42.19
CA ASN A 167 -6.17 -11.01 42.83
C ASN A 167 -5.51 -12.37 42.41
N ILE A 168 -4.15 -12.32 42.39
CA ILE A 168 -3.09 -13.36 42.60
C ILE A 168 -2.43 -14.12 41.41
N ILE A 169 -1.23 -13.63 41.05
CA ILE A 169 0.14 -14.23 40.95
C ILE A 169 0.34 -15.74 40.65
N ALA A 170 1.16 -16.06 39.62
CA ALA A 170 2.32 -17.00 39.61
C ALA A 170 2.90 -17.10 38.16
N SER A 171 4.07 -16.54 37.84
CA SER A 171 5.40 -17.18 37.84
C SER A 171 5.47 -18.59 37.25
N CYS A 172 6.18 -18.74 36.12
CA CYS A 172 7.27 -19.71 35.97
C CYS A 172 8.15 -19.33 34.77
N CYS A 173 9.45 -19.25 35.03
CA CYS A 173 10.54 -19.02 34.11
C CYS A 173 11.29 -20.33 33.81
N LEU A 174 12.09 -20.30 32.72
CA LEU A 174 13.41 -20.98 32.55
C LEU A 174 13.36 -22.53 32.43
N GLU A 175 14.12 -23.26 31.60
CA GLU A 175 15.52 -23.23 31.12
C GLU A 175 15.65 -24.12 29.86
N ASN A 176 16.48 -23.75 28.86
CA ASN A 176 17.84 -24.26 28.54
C ASN A 176 17.83 -25.71 27.98
N GLU A 177 18.70 -26.19 27.09
CA GLU A 177 20.04 -25.82 26.67
C GLU A 177 20.45 -26.75 25.50
N VAL A 178 21.68 -26.53 24.97
CA VAL A 178 22.60 -27.52 24.35
C VAL A 178 22.40 -27.88 22.87
N THR A 179 23.42 -28.04 22.02
CA THR A 179 24.73 -27.41 21.78
C THR A 179 25.33 -28.10 20.52
N THR A 180 26.13 -27.36 19.74
CA THR A 180 27.45 -27.81 19.22
C THR A 180 27.56 -28.73 17.97
N SER A 181 28.16 -28.11 16.93
CA SER A 181 29.26 -28.58 16.05
C SER A 181 29.05 -29.50 14.83
N ILE A 182 29.16 -28.91 13.62
CA ILE A 182 30.32 -28.91 12.65
C ILE A 182 31.42 -29.99 12.86
N PRO A 183 32.21 -30.47 11.86
CA PRO A 183 32.22 -30.31 10.38
C PRO A 183 32.26 -31.67 9.62
N PHE A 184 32.27 -31.67 8.28
CA PHE A 184 33.33 -32.35 7.51
C PHE A 184 33.40 -31.84 6.06
N THR A 185 34.61 -31.46 5.67
CA THR A 185 35.11 -31.01 4.37
C THR A 185 35.40 -32.16 3.43
N VAL A 186 35.25 -31.99 2.11
CA VAL A 186 36.16 -32.57 1.10
C VAL A 186 36.31 -31.61 -0.08
N ASP A 187 37.56 -31.20 -0.30
CA ASP A 187 38.15 -30.50 -1.45
C ASP A 187 38.11 -31.32 -2.75
N LEU A 188 38.05 -30.65 -3.91
CA LEU A 188 39.09 -30.79 -4.96
C LEU A 188 38.98 -29.69 -6.05
N ASP A 189 39.79 -28.65 -5.88
CA ASP A 189 40.85 -28.14 -6.76
C ASP A 189 40.65 -27.83 -8.27
N MET A 190 40.97 -26.56 -8.62
CA MET A 190 41.75 -25.98 -9.75
C MET A 190 41.53 -26.40 -11.23
N HIS A 191 41.61 -25.58 -12.30
CA HIS A 191 42.00 -24.17 -12.61
C HIS A 191 41.50 -23.84 -14.07
N PRO A 192 41.30 -22.55 -14.47
CA PRO A 192 40.94 -22.03 -15.84
C PRO A 192 42.15 -21.94 -16.82
N PRO A 193 42.18 -21.23 -18.00
CA PRO A 193 41.18 -20.45 -18.78
C PRO A 193 41.16 -20.76 -20.32
N GLY A 194 40.28 -20.13 -21.10
CA GLY A 194 40.31 -20.22 -22.58
C GLY A 194 39.63 -19.04 -23.29
N VAL A 195 40.44 -18.08 -23.73
CA VAL A 195 40.08 -16.99 -24.65
C VAL A 195 40.08 -17.52 -26.08
N HIS A 196 39.10 -17.17 -26.90
CA HIS A 196 39.29 -17.05 -28.35
C HIS A 196 38.24 -16.11 -28.97
N ASP A 197 38.73 -14.97 -29.45
CA ASP A 197 38.14 -14.20 -30.55
C ASP A 197 38.03 -15.09 -31.80
N GLU A 198 36.93 -15.00 -32.55
CA GLU A 198 37.00 -14.64 -33.97
C GLU A 198 35.64 -14.34 -34.62
N ILE A 199 35.74 -13.33 -35.48
CA ILE A 199 34.73 -12.65 -36.27
C ILE A 199 34.25 -13.54 -37.43
N PHE A 200 32.94 -13.67 -37.62
CA PHE A 200 32.37 -13.91 -38.95
C PHE A 200 31.38 -12.80 -39.33
N SER A 201 31.95 -11.76 -39.96
CA SER A 201 31.20 -10.87 -40.84
C SER A 201 30.71 -11.64 -42.07
N LEU A 202 29.41 -11.60 -42.34
CA LEU A 202 28.87 -11.84 -43.68
C LEU A 202 28.02 -10.63 -44.10
N ARG A 203 28.69 -9.66 -44.74
CA ARG A 203 28.06 -8.75 -45.71
C ARG A 203 28.13 -9.39 -47.10
N LYS A 204 27.00 -9.61 -47.77
CA LYS A 204 26.90 -9.65 -49.24
C LYS A 204 25.47 -9.30 -49.72
N ARG A 205 25.37 -8.73 -50.92
CA ARG A 205 24.36 -7.76 -51.44
C ARG A 205 23.16 -8.36 -52.22
N GLN A 206 22.18 -7.47 -52.49
CA GLN A 206 21.12 -7.40 -53.57
C GLN A 206 19.78 -8.17 -53.33
N LYS A 207 18.57 -7.71 -53.70
CA LYS A 207 17.99 -6.51 -54.38
C LYS A 207 16.43 -6.52 -54.22
N ILE A 208 15.81 -5.36 -53.95
CA ILE A 208 14.43 -4.80 -54.20
C ILE A 208 13.24 -5.77 -54.49
N ASP A 209 12.17 -5.76 -53.66
CA ASP A 209 10.83 -5.12 -53.86
C ASP A 209 9.95 -5.24 -52.58
N GLU A 210 9.07 -4.25 -52.34
CA GLU A 210 8.09 -4.02 -51.22
C GLU A 210 6.90 -5.01 -51.16
N PRO A 211 5.95 -4.94 -50.18
CA PRO A 211 5.98 -4.47 -48.76
C PRO A 211 5.39 -5.52 -47.77
N GLU A 212 5.41 -5.20 -46.46
CA GLU A 212 4.66 -5.87 -45.38
C GLU A 212 5.03 -7.33 -45.02
N GLU A 213 6.13 -7.47 -44.28
CA GLU A 213 6.19 -8.44 -43.17
C GLU A 213 7.00 -7.76 -42.07
N GLU A 214 6.36 -7.48 -40.92
CA GLU A 214 7.06 -7.03 -39.73
C GLU A 214 8.12 -8.07 -39.39
N SER A 215 9.37 -7.82 -39.81
CA SER A 215 10.48 -8.66 -39.41
C SER A 215 10.55 -8.53 -37.90
N LEU A 216 10.16 -9.58 -37.18
CA LEU A 216 10.31 -9.69 -35.74
C LEU A 216 11.81 -9.75 -35.45
N ILE A 217 12.45 -8.59 -35.43
CA ILE A 217 13.81 -8.45 -34.92
C ILE A 217 13.69 -8.82 -33.45
N MET A 218 14.17 -10.01 -33.10
CA MET A 218 14.25 -10.45 -31.71
C MET A 218 15.11 -9.44 -30.97
N GLN A 219 14.52 -8.71 -30.03
CA GLN A 219 15.28 -7.78 -29.20
C GLN A 219 15.90 -8.55 -28.06
N GLU A 220 17.23 -8.49 -28.02
CA GLU A 220 18.03 -9.02 -26.92
C GLU A 220 18.04 -8.02 -25.76
N ALA A 221 17.86 -8.52 -24.55
CA ALA A 221 17.98 -7.73 -23.34
C ALA A 221 19.45 -7.47 -23.02
N THR A 222 19.78 -6.20 -22.88
CA THR A 222 21.03 -5.69 -22.31
C THR A 222 20.67 -4.60 -21.32
N GLU A 223 21.58 -4.24 -20.41
CA GLU A 223 21.31 -3.21 -19.39
C GLU A 223 20.86 -1.90 -20.06
N SER A 224 21.60 -1.47 -21.09
CA SER A 224 21.27 -0.25 -21.84
C SER A 224 19.94 -0.34 -22.57
N SER A 225 19.60 -1.49 -23.18
CA SER A 225 18.32 -1.62 -23.88
C SER A 225 17.13 -1.61 -22.93
N ILE A 226 17.26 -2.16 -21.72
CA ILE A 226 16.21 -2.07 -20.68
C ILE A 226 16.04 -0.62 -20.23
N LEU A 227 17.13 0.10 -19.96
CA LEU A 227 17.05 1.50 -19.56
C LEU A 227 16.46 2.38 -20.66
N ASP A 228 16.86 2.16 -21.91
CA ASP A 228 16.30 2.85 -23.08
C ASP A 228 14.81 2.55 -23.27
N LEU A 229 14.37 1.30 -23.04
CA LEU A 229 12.96 0.95 -23.04
C LEU A 229 12.22 1.79 -22.00
N LEU A 230 12.65 1.74 -20.73
CA LEU A 230 11.98 2.43 -19.63
C LEU A 230 11.97 3.95 -19.79
N ARG A 231 12.98 4.52 -20.45
CA ARG A 231 13.05 5.95 -20.78
C ARG A 231 11.90 6.43 -21.66
N ASN A 232 11.30 5.55 -22.46
CA ASN A 232 10.19 5.89 -23.33
C ASN A 232 8.82 5.81 -22.61
N TYR A 233 8.77 5.38 -21.35
CA TYR A 233 7.53 5.18 -20.60
C TYR A 233 7.62 5.83 -19.21
N ASP A 234 7.18 7.08 -19.10
CA ASP A 234 7.12 7.83 -17.83
C ASP A 234 6.25 7.12 -16.77
N ASP A 235 5.21 6.40 -17.22
CA ASP A 235 4.31 5.59 -16.39
C ASP A 235 4.87 4.21 -16.01
N GLY A 236 6.10 3.92 -16.41
CA GLY A 236 6.76 2.65 -16.21
C GLY A 236 6.20 1.53 -17.08
N VAL A 237 6.84 0.36 -17.00
CA VAL A 237 6.52 -0.81 -17.83
C VAL A 237 6.32 -2.03 -16.93
N PRO A 238 5.22 -2.79 -17.08
CA PRO A 238 5.01 -4.01 -16.30
C PRO A 238 5.95 -5.12 -16.78
N LEU A 239 6.29 -6.06 -15.89
CA LEU A 239 7.19 -7.16 -16.22
C LEU A 239 6.78 -7.93 -17.49
N SER A 240 5.47 -8.17 -17.66
CA SER A 240 4.94 -8.87 -18.84
C SER A 240 5.29 -8.18 -20.15
N ASP A 241 5.28 -6.86 -20.17
CA ASP A 241 5.54 -6.08 -21.37
C ASP A 241 7.04 -5.97 -21.63
N VAL A 242 7.85 -5.91 -20.57
CA VAL A 242 9.32 -6.02 -20.67
C VAL A 242 9.72 -7.36 -21.28
N LEU A 243 9.17 -8.48 -20.78
CA LEU A 243 9.45 -9.82 -21.30
C LEU A 243 8.95 -9.99 -22.75
N LYS A 244 7.80 -9.40 -23.09
CA LYS A 244 7.28 -9.40 -24.45
C LYS A 244 8.16 -8.59 -25.41
N HIS A 245 8.73 -7.48 -24.95
CA HIS A 245 9.63 -6.64 -25.72
C HIS A 245 10.97 -7.36 -25.98
N PHE A 246 11.54 -7.98 -24.94
CA PHE A 246 12.81 -8.72 -25.03
C PHE A 246 12.61 -10.21 -25.30
N ASN A 247 11.81 -10.54 -26.33
CA ASN A 247 11.55 -11.92 -26.73
C ASN A 247 12.77 -12.66 -27.30
N GLY A 248 13.89 -11.95 -27.51
CA GLY A 248 15.17 -12.51 -27.92
C GLY A 248 15.98 -13.11 -26.78
N SER A 249 15.62 -12.82 -25.53
CA SER A 249 16.33 -13.28 -24.34
C SER A 249 15.48 -14.25 -23.53
N ARG A 250 16.15 -15.09 -22.72
CA ARG A 250 15.47 -15.96 -21.76
C ARG A 250 14.83 -15.11 -20.67
N GLU A 251 13.61 -15.45 -20.26
CA GLU A 251 12.86 -14.67 -19.27
C GLU A 251 13.61 -14.54 -17.94
N GLU A 252 14.23 -15.61 -17.47
CA GLU A 252 15.05 -15.64 -16.26
C GLU A 252 16.24 -14.67 -16.35
N TYR A 253 16.86 -14.54 -17.52
CA TYR A 253 17.95 -13.60 -17.73
C TYR A 253 17.47 -12.14 -17.68
N VAL A 254 16.31 -11.86 -18.28
CA VAL A 254 15.70 -10.51 -18.23
C VAL A 254 15.32 -10.14 -16.79
N VAL A 255 14.78 -11.10 -16.02
CA VAL A 255 14.42 -10.89 -14.61
C VAL A 255 15.66 -10.65 -13.76
N ASP A 256 16.71 -11.46 -13.91
CA ASP A 256 17.98 -11.26 -13.20
C ASP A 256 18.59 -9.89 -13.51
N LEU A 257 18.52 -9.45 -14.77
CA LEU A 257 19.01 -8.15 -15.19
C LEU A 257 18.22 -6.99 -14.57
N LEU A 258 16.90 -7.10 -14.51
CA LEU A 258 16.05 -6.13 -13.80
C LEU A 258 16.37 -6.09 -12.30
N SER A 259 16.61 -7.24 -11.67
CA SER A 259 17.01 -7.30 -10.27
C SER A 259 18.38 -6.65 -10.01
N ASN A 260 19.34 -6.82 -10.92
CA ASN A 260 20.63 -6.16 -10.84
C ASN A 260 20.49 -4.64 -10.98
N LEU A 261 19.74 -4.16 -11.97
CA LEU A 261 19.51 -2.73 -12.20
C LEU A 261 18.74 -2.08 -11.03
N GLU A 262 17.81 -2.81 -10.40
CA GLU A 262 17.11 -2.35 -9.20
C GLU A 262 18.08 -2.26 -8.01
N GLY A 263 18.98 -3.25 -7.84
CA GLY A 263 20.03 -3.23 -6.83
C GLY A 263 21.08 -2.13 -7.02
N GLU A 264 21.32 -1.73 -8.27
CA GLU A 264 22.21 -0.62 -8.64
C GLU A 264 21.51 0.76 -8.59
N PHE A 265 20.25 0.82 -8.16
CA PHE A 265 19.46 2.05 -8.09
C PHE A 265 19.30 2.77 -9.44
N MET A 266 19.41 2.04 -10.56
CA MET A 266 19.15 2.60 -11.90
C MET A 266 17.66 2.61 -12.22
N ILE A 267 16.92 1.65 -11.65
CA ILE A 267 15.48 1.50 -11.80
C ILE A 267 14.85 1.21 -10.44
N PHE A 268 13.54 1.42 -10.34
CA PHE A 268 12.76 0.98 -9.18
C PHE A 268 11.44 0.35 -9.62
N LYS A 269 10.89 -0.50 -8.77
CA LYS A 269 9.58 -1.13 -8.98
C LYS A 269 8.52 -0.51 -8.07
N LYS A 270 7.48 0.10 -8.65
CA LYS A 270 6.32 0.64 -7.92
C LYS A 270 5.04 0.16 -8.59
N ASN A 271 4.09 -0.35 -7.81
CA ASN A 271 2.81 -0.86 -8.31
C ASN A 271 2.96 -1.93 -9.42
N ASN A 272 3.98 -2.79 -9.33
CA ASN A 272 4.35 -3.78 -10.35
C ASN A 272 4.82 -3.21 -11.71
N MET A 273 5.15 -1.92 -11.75
CA MET A 273 5.70 -1.24 -12.92
C MET A 273 7.18 -0.91 -12.65
N TYR A 274 8.06 -1.26 -13.58
CA TYR A 274 9.46 -0.85 -13.56
C TYR A 274 9.59 0.56 -14.12
N ARG A 275 10.37 1.41 -13.45
CA ARG A 275 10.57 2.83 -13.80
C ARG A 275 12.04 3.19 -13.64
N LEU A 276 12.52 4.14 -14.44
CA LEU A 276 13.81 4.77 -14.18
C LEU A 276 13.76 5.57 -12.88
N MET A 277 14.88 5.60 -12.17
CA MET A 277 15.05 6.39 -10.95
C MET A 277 15.15 7.90 -11.20
#